data_AF-V8BFQ9-F1
#
_entry.id   AF-V8BFQ9-F1
#
_cell.length_a   1.000
_cell.length_b   1.000
_cell.length_c   1.000
_cell.angle_alpha   90.00
_cell.angle_beta   90.00
_cell.angle_gamma   90.00
#
_symmetry.space_group_name_H-M   'P 1'
#
loop_
_entity.id
_entity.type
_entity.pdbx_description
1 polymer ?
#
loop_
_entity_poly.entity_id
_entity_poly.type
_entity_poly.pdbx_seq_one_letter_code
_entity_poly.pdbx_strand_id
1 'polypeptide(L)'
;MKSNRKYYIYILVMAVLYGLQYYINNKITPVGDQTAFLKYAKEFHHQYFTFGLHRYFTWSSRLLIESATLLFSVHEKIFLVVTVIASYFLLIPSKKLIPSLPLLPALIIFFSLPASEFLSAGSIPTYTNYIFPASFLFFSLYYRYSDNLAVRFLSFFSFIFSIMNEQLAAYAFLWIIFELFHDWKNKVFRYRNFLYLFLSFMGILSAKISPGNAVRFTKEVATWFPNYTRLNIFQKLSLGILETADGLLSVSFSFVFLLLIILIVLSVYKKNFLSLSFSVFIFLSILSQKLEWRNPLFTLSGLSKIVRESGTFKVNIANFGVLIYNILLFFMLTYIIWSVTNSTNKLWLSYLFVIGILARLIISFSPTLYASGTRTYLPVMISIFVITCELLNEVYSYFKQTSIGV
;
A
#
# COMPACT_ATOMS: atom_id res chain seq x y z
N MET A 1 -16.39 21.31 -21.89
CA MET A 1 -16.48 19.90 -22.33
C MET A 1 -15.18 19.29 -22.87
N LYS A 2 -14.38 19.97 -23.73
CA LYS A 2 -13.14 19.40 -24.30
C LYS A 2 -12.05 19.00 -23.26
N SER A 3 -11.94 19.73 -22.15
CA SER A 3 -10.95 19.46 -21.08
C SER A 3 -11.19 18.12 -20.35
N ASN A 4 -12.45 17.77 -20.03
CA ASN A 4 -12.76 16.49 -19.38
C ASN A 4 -12.43 15.28 -20.26
N ARG A 5 -12.69 15.35 -21.57
CA ARG A 5 -12.41 14.23 -22.49
C ARG A 5 -10.91 13.94 -22.60
N LYS A 6 -10.07 14.98 -22.66
CA LYS A 6 -8.60 14.83 -22.69
C LYS A 6 -8.08 14.13 -21.44
N TYR A 7 -8.62 14.48 -20.26
CA TYR A 7 -8.27 13.82 -19.01
C TYR A 7 -8.55 12.31 -19.04
N TYR A 8 -9.77 11.89 -19.38
CA TYR A 8 -10.12 10.47 -19.38
C TYR A 8 -9.34 9.66 -20.43
N ILE A 9 -9.05 10.25 -21.59
CA ILE A 9 -8.18 9.61 -22.60
C ILE A 9 -6.77 9.42 -22.06
N TYR A 10 -6.20 10.46 -21.44
CA TYR A 10 -4.87 10.38 -20.86
C TYR A 10 -4.80 9.31 -19.76
N ILE A 11 -5.77 9.29 -18.83
CA ILE A 11 -5.82 8.28 -17.78
C ILE A 11 -5.95 6.87 -18.37
N LEU A 12 -6.74 6.69 -19.43
CA LEU A 12 -6.83 5.42 -20.14
C LEU A 12 -5.49 5.01 -20.75
N VAL A 13 -4.77 5.92 -21.41
CA VAL A 13 -3.44 5.64 -21.98
C VAL A 13 -2.46 5.23 -20.87
N MET A 14 -2.41 5.96 -19.76
CA MET A 14 -1.53 5.62 -18.64
C MET A 14 -1.91 4.29 -17.99
N ALA A 15 -3.20 3.99 -17.86
CA ALA A 15 -3.70 2.71 -17.38
C ALA A 15 -3.30 1.55 -18.30
N VAL A 16 -3.35 1.75 -19.63
CA VAL A 16 -2.86 0.79 -20.62
C VAL A 16 -1.36 0.56 -20.47
N LEU A 17 -0.56 1.62 -20.34
CA LEU A 17 0.89 1.51 -20.17
C LEU A 17 1.25 0.75 -18.88
N TYR A 18 0.58 1.07 -17.77
CA TYR A 18 0.82 0.41 -16.49
C TYR A 18 0.36 -1.06 -16.52
N GLY A 19 -0.80 -1.36 -17.12
CA GLY A 19 -1.27 -2.73 -17.31
C GLY A 19 -0.36 -3.57 -18.22
N LEU A 20 0.16 -2.98 -19.30
CA LEU A 20 1.12 -3.61 -20.20
C LEU A 20 2.45 -3.92 -19.51
N GLN A 21 2.91 -3.07 -18.59
CA GLN A 21 4.13 -3.33 -17.82
C GLN A 21 4.04 -4.67 -17.07
N TYR A 22 2.92 -4.96 -16.41
CA TYR A 22 2.70 -6.23 -15.73
C TYR A 22 2.57 -7.42 -16.68
N TYR A 23 1.95 -7.20 -17.85
CA TYR A 23 1.83 -8.24 -18.87
C TYR A 23 3.19 -8.59 -19.50
N ILE A 24 4.02 -7.60 -19.79
CA ILE A 24 5.38 -7.80 -20.32
C ILE A 24 6.24 -8.54 -19.28
N ASN A 25 6.22 -8.09 -18.03
CA ASN A 25 6.96 -8.74 -16.95
C ASN A 25 6.54 -10.21 -16.78
N ASN A 26 5.23 -10.49 -16.90
CA ASN A 26 4.70 -11.86 -16.87
C ASN A 26 5.33 -12.78 -17.93
N LYS A 27 5.62 -12.23 -19.12
CA LYS A 27 6.22 -13.00 -20.23
C LYS A 27 7.71 -13.21 -20.06
N ILE A 28 8.42 -12.29 -19.43
CA ILE A 28 9.87 -12.36 -19.24
C ILE A 28 10.23 -13.29 -18.08
N THR A 29 9.45 -13.28 -17.00
CA THR A 29 9.71 -14.07 -15.79
C THR A 29 8.45 -14.78 -15.27
N PRO A 30 8.00 -15.88 -15.90
CA PRO A 30 6.96 -16.73 -15.34
C PRO A 30 7.54 -17.54 -14.16
N VAL A 31 7.68 -16.89 -13.01
CA VAL A 31 8.28 -17.45 -11.80
C VAL A 31 7.26 -17.65 -10.69
N GLY A 32 7.56 -18.53 -9.74
CA GLY A 32 6.80 -18.70 -8.49
C GLY A 32 5.45 -19.38 -8.66
N ASP A 33 4.46 -18.88 -7.90
CA ASP A 33 3.16 -19.52 -7.68
C ASP A 33 2.33 -19.70 -8.96
N GLN A 34 2.58 -18.89 -9.99
CA GLN A 34 1.83 -18.94 -11.25
C GLN A 34 1.86 -20.32 -11.92
N THR A 35 3.00 -21.01 -11.84
CA THR A 35 3.12 -22.39 -12.36
C THR A 35 2.25 -23.36 -11.56
N ALA A 36 2.16 -23.19 -10.24
CA ALA A 36 1.30 -23.98 -9.37
C ALA A 36 -0.18 -23.71 -9.65
N PHE A 37 -0.59 -22.46 -9.92
CA PHE A 37 -1.96 -22.13 -10.31
C PHE A 37 -2.39 -22.83 -11.60
N LEU A 38 -1.51 -22.97 -12.59
CA LEU A 38 -1.82 -23.75 -13.80
C LEU A 38 -2.06 -25.23 -13.51
N LYS A 39 -1.35 -25.80 -12.52
CA LYS A 39 -1.57 -27.18 -12.06
C LYS A 39 -2.91 -27.29 -11.32
N TYR A 40 -3.19 -26.37 -10.39
CA TYR A 40 -4.47 -26.32 -9.68
C TYR A 40 -5.66 -26.16 -10.62
N ALA A 41 -5.51 -25.42 -11.72
CA ALA A 41 -6.59 -25.27 -12.70
C ALA A 41 -7.00 -26.61 -13.31
N LYS A 42 -6.03 -27.50 -13.56
CA LYS A 42 -6.28 -28.86 -14.05
C LYS A 42 -6.91 -29.73 -12.97
N GLU A 43 -6.38 -29.69 -11.75
CA GLU A 43 -6.87 -30.46 -10.60
C GLU A 43 -8.33 -30.12 -10.23
N PHE A 44 -8.71 -28.84 -10.34
CA PHE A 44 -10.06 -28.35 -10.04
C PHE A 44 -10.96 -28.25 -11.27
N HIS A 45 -10.57 -28.86 -12.40
CA HIS A 45 -11.35 -28.87 -13.65
C HIS A 45 -11.84 -27.47 -14.08
N HIS A 46 -10.99 -26.45 -13.93
CA HIS A 46 -11.28 -25.04 -14.24
C HIS A 46 -12.46 -24.44 -13.44
N GLN A 47 -12.87 -25.04 -12.32
CA GLN A 47 -13.86 -24.49 -11.41
C GLN A 47 -13.24 -23.47 -10.45
N TYR A 48 -13.11 -22.22 -10.92
CA TYR A 48 -12.37 -21.17 -10.22
C TYR A 48 -12.91 -20.83 -8.83
N PHE A 49 -14.23 -20.76 -8.67
CA PHE A 49 -14.86 -20.47 -7.38
C PHE A 49 -14.71 -21.64 -6.40
N THR A 50 -14.88 -22.88 -6.88
CA THR A 50 -14.67 -24.10 -6.08
C THR A 50 -13.24 -24.15 -5.54
N PHE A 51 -12.25 -23.79 -6.36
CA PHE A 51 -10.87 -23.64 -5.92
C PHE A 51 -10.73 -22.57 -4.82
N GLY A 52 -11.30 -21.38 -5.03
CA GLY A 52 -11.28 -20.32 -4.01
C GLY A 52 -11.89 -20.76 -2.68
N LEU A 53 -13.02 -21.49 -2.73
CA LEU A 53 -13.68 -22.05 -1.55
C LEU A 53 -12.80 -23.07 -0.85
N HIS A 54 -12.17 -23.98 -1.60
CA HIS A 54 -11.19 -24.91 -1.04
C HIS A 54 -10.03 -24.16 -0.35
N ARG A 55 -9.51 -23.10 -0.97
CA ARG A 55 -8.44 -22.25 -0.41
C ARG A 55 -8.89 -21.51 0.85
N TYR A 56 -10.14 -21.11 0.95
CA TYR A 56 -10.70 -20.51 2.17
C TYR A 56 -10.55 -21.41 3.40
N PHE A 57 -10.73 -22.72 3.22
CA PHE A 57 -10.59 -23.70 4.30
C PHE A 57 -9.15 -24.20 4.51
N THR A 58 -8.29 -24.11 3.50
CA THR A 58 -6.98 -24.79 3.52
C THR A 58 -5.75 -23.87 3.45
N TRP A 59 -5.92 -22.60 3.08
CA TRP A 59 -4.77 -21.70 2.89
C TRP A 59 -4.98 -20.19 3.15
N SER A 60 -6.10 -19.60 2.73
CA SER A 60 -6.19 -18.14 2.61
C SER A 60 -7.62 -17.65 2.75
N SER A 61 -7.81 -16.60 3.56
CA SER A 61 -9.10 -15.91 3.71
C SER A 61 -9.60 -15.22 2.42
N ARG A 62 -8.75 -15.12 1.39
CA ARG A 62 -8.97 -14.29 0.21
C ARG A 62 -9.79 -14.98 -0.89
N LEU A 63 -10.99 -15.47 -0.56
CA LEU A 63 -11.84 -16.29 -1.43
C LEU A 63 -11.89 -15.83 -2.91
N LEU A 64 -12.38 -14.61 -3.17
CA LEU A 64 -12.55 -14.11 -4.54
C LEU A 64 -11.21 -13.77 -5.20
N ILE A 65 -10.22 -13.34 -4.44
CA ILE A 65 -8.89 -13.02 -4.96
C ILE A 65 -8.18 -14.31 -5.40
N GLU A 66 -8.26 -15.40 -4.62
CA GLU A 66 -7.70 -16.71 -5.01
C GLU A 66 -8.42 -17.27 -6.24
N SER A 67 -9.75 -17.14 -6.28
CA SER A 67 -10.57 -17.52 -7.45
C SER A 67 -10.14 -16.75 -8.71
N ALA A 68 -9.99 -15.42 -8.59
CA ALA A 68 -9.55 -14.55 -9.68
C ALA A 68 -8.11 -14.85 -10.10
N THR A 69 -7.23 -15.15 -9.15
CA THR A 69 -5.83 -15.48 -9.44
C THR A 69 -5.74 -16.74 -10.29
N LEU A 70 -6.53 -17.77 -9.98
CA LEU A 70 -6.58 -18.98 -10.79
C LEU A 70 -7.14 -18.70 -12.19
N LEU A 71 -8.25 -17.96 -12.28
CA LEU A 71 -8.86 -17.56 -13.56
C LEU A 71 -7.87 -16.83 -14.47
N PHE A 72 -7.19 -15.81 -13.94
CA PHE A 72 -6.25 -14.99 -14.69
C PHE A 72 -4.98 -15.74 -15.08
N SER A 73 -4.55 -16.68 -14.23
CA SER A 73 -3.40 -17.54 -14.53
C SER A 73 -3.67 -18.45 -15.74
N VAL A 74 -4.92 -18.91 -15.94
CA VAL A 74 -5.34 -19.67 -17.12
C VAL A 74 -5.58 -18.75 -18.33
N HIS A 75 -6.22 -17.60 -18.11
CA HIS A 75 -6.67 -16.70 -19.16
C HIS A 75 -5.88 -15.38 -19.19
N GLU A 76 -4.63 -15.44 -19.64
CA GLU A 76 -3.73 -14.27 -19.64
C GLU A 76 -4.26 -13.07 -20.44
N LYS A 77 -5.05 -13.29 -21.50
CA LYS A 77 -5.69 -12.20 -22.26
C LYS A 77 -6.74 -11.46 -21.41
N ILE A 78 -7.49 -12.19 -20.59
CA ILE A 78 -8.44 -11.59 -19.65
C ILE A 78 -7.68 -10.81 -18.57
N PHE A 79 -6.55 -11.37 -18.09
CA PHE A 79 -5.67 -10.67 -17.15
C PHE A 79 -5.23 -9.31 -17.68
N LEU A 80 -4.80 -9.21 -18.95
CA LEU A 80 -4.43 -7.93 -19.56
C LEU A 80 -5.58 -6.91 -19.56
N VAL A 81 -6.80 -7.33 -19.91
CA VAL A 81 -7.95 -6.42 -19.89
C VAL A 81 -8.26 -5.94 -18.47
N VAL A 82 -8.22 -6.86 -17.49
CA VAL A 82 -8.49 -6.55 -16.10
C VAL A 82 -7.42 -5.64 -15.48
N THR A 83 -6.14 -5.83 -15.83
CA THR A 83 -5.07 -4.95 -15.34
C THR A 83 -5.25 -3.52 -15.85
N VAL A 84 -5.70 -3.32 -17.09
CA VAL A 84 -6.02 -1.98 -17.61
C VAL A 84 -7.20 -1.37 -16.85
N ILE A 85 -8.29 -2.13 -16.63
CA ILE A 85 -9.46 -1.64 -15.87
C ILE A 85 -9.08 -1.27 -14.44
N ALA A 86 -8.34 -2.13 -13.75
CA ALA A 86 -7.87 -1.89 -12.39
C ALA A 86 -6.96 -0.65 -12.33
N SER A 87 -5.99 -0.54 -13.25
CA SER A 87 -5.10 0.63 -13.32
C SER A 87 -5.89 1.91 -13.58
N TYR A 88 -6.94 1.85 -14.40
CA TYR A 88 -7.85 2.98 -14.60
C TYR A 88 -8.60 3.36 -13.31
N PHE A 89 -9.07 2.38 -12.53
CA PHE A 89 -9.73 2.60 -11.23
C PHE A 89 -8.79 3.19 -10.18
N LEU A 90 -7.52 2.82 -10.22
CA LEU A 90 -6.48 3.38 -9.36
C LEU A 90 -6.18 4.85 -9.72
N LEU A 91 -6.26 5.20 -11.01
CA LEU A 91 -5.89 6.53 -11.50
C LEU A 91 -7.04 7.52 -11.58
N ILE A 92 -8.29 7.09 -11.75
CA ILE A 92 -9.44 8.01 -11.86
C ILE A 92 -9.69 8.88 -10.62
N PRO A 93 -9.27 8.53 -9.37
CA PRO A 93 -9.30 9.46 -8.25
C PRO A 93 -8.30 10.61 -8.36
N SER A 94 -7.33 10.56 -9.28
CA SER A 94 -6.28 11.58 -9.44
C SER A 94 -6.81 13.00 -9.58
N LYS A 95 -7.99 13.15 -10.20
CA LYS A 95 -8.67 14.44 -10.37
C LYS A 95 -9.12 15.06 -9.05
N LYS A 96 -9.37 14.25 -8.03
CA LYS A 96 -9.72 14.70 -6.67
C LYS A 96 -8.46 15.00 -5.86
N LEU A 97 -7.39 14.24 -6.06
CA LEU A 97 -6.11 14.39 -5.35
C LEU A 97 -5.31 15.63 -5.77
N ILE A 98 -5.21 15.87 -7.08
CA ILE A 98 -4.49 17.03 -7.64
C ILE A 98 -5.39 17.74 -8.64
N PRO A 99 -6.39 18.51 -8.19
CA PRO A 99 -7.31 19.22 -9.09
C PRO A 99 -6.59 20.16 -10.06
N SER A 100 -5.44 20.72 -9.65
CA SER A 100 -4.67 21.66 -10.48
C SER A 100 -3.87 21.00 -11.61
N LEU A 101 -3.38 19.77 -11.40
CA LEU A 101 -2.58 18.98 -12.33
C LEU A 101 -3.08 17.52 -12.34
N PRO A 102 -4.32 17.25 -12.77
CA PRO A 102 -4.96 15.95 -12.58
C PRO A 102 -4.32 14.81 -13.38
N LEU A 103 -3.45 15.13 -14.33
CA LEU A 103 -2.67 14.18 -15.12
C LEU A 103 -1.42 13.69 -14.37
N LEU A 104 -0.84 14.51 -13.49
CA LEU A 104 0.43 14.23 -12.82
C LEU A 104 0.43 12.94 -11.97
N PRO A 105 -0.63 12.59 -11.21
CA PRO A 105 -0.64 11.36 -10.42
C PRO A 105 -0.45 10.09 -11.25
N ALA A 106 -0.89 10.10 -12.52
CA ALA A 106 -0.71 8.95 -13.41
C ALA A 106 0.74 8.74 -13.85
N LEU A 107 1.61 9.75 -13.75
CA LEU A 107 3.05 9.58 -13.91
C LEU A 107 3.71 9.16 -12.59
N ILE A 108 3.28 9.75 -11.48
CA ILE A 108 3.83 9.48 -10.14
C ILE A 108 3.65 8.00 -9.76
N ILE A 109 2.56 7.35 -10.20
CA ILE A 109 2.30 5.95 -9.91
C ILE A 109 3.45 5.01 -10.33
N PHE A 110 4.18 5.31 -11.40
CA PHE A 110 5.31 4.51 -11.86
C PHE A 110 6.50 4.55 -10.88
N PHE A 111 6.60 5.63 -10.10
CA PHE A 111 7.60 5.78 -9.04
C PHE A 111 7.10 5.25 -7.70
N SER A 112 5.81 5.42 -7.40
CA SER A 112 5.17 5.04 -6.12
C SER A 112 4.79 3.57 -6.02
N LEU A 113 4.45 2.93 -7.14
CA LEU A 113 4.09 1.53 -7.23
C LEU A 113 4.82 0.87 -8.41
N PRO A 114 6.16 0.80 -8.37
CA PRO A 114 6.93 0.23 -9.47
C PRO A 114 6.63 -1.27 -9.61
N ALA A 115 6.35 -1.72 -10.83
CA ALA A 115 5.92 -3.10 -11.08
C ALA A 115 6.96 -4.15 -10.66
N SER A 116 8.26 -3.80 -10.66
CA SER A 116 9.36 -4.66 -10.22
C SER A 116 9.20 -5.18 -8.80
N GLU A 117 8.62 -4.38 -7.90
CA GLU A 117 8.36 -4.74 -6.51
C GLU A 117 7.27 -5.81 -6.36
N PHE A 118 6.54 -6.06 -7.45
CA PHE A 118 5.37 -6.91 -7.49
C PHE A 118 5.56 -8.12 -8.42
N LEU A 119 6.78 -8.66 -8.53
CA LEU A 119 7.09 -9.80 -9.41
C LEU A 119 7.47 -11.10 -8.70
N SER A 120 7.81 -11.07 -7.41
CA SER A 120 8.52 -12.18 -6.76
C SER A 120 7.74 -13.50 -6.60
N ALA A 121 6.41 -13.52 -6.74
CA ALA A 121 5.58 -14.74 -6.75
C ALA A 121 4.94 -15.01 -8.13
N GLY A 122 5.43 -14.31 -9.16
CA GLY A 122 4.80 -14.24 -10.47
C GLY A 122 3.95 -12.99 -10.61
N SER A 123 3.87 -12.45 -11.83
CA SER A 123 3.16 -11.20 -12.12
C SER A 123 1.66 -11.32 -11.89
N ILE A 124 1.03 -12.44 -12.29
CA ILE A 124 -0.43 -12.62 -12.15
C ILE A 124 -0.83 -12.78 -10.68
N PRO A 125 -0.26 -13.71 -9.88
CA PRO A 125 -0.64 -13.85 -8.48
C PRO A 125 -0.36 -12.59 -7.69
N THR A 126 0.76 -11.92 -7.96
CA THR A 126 1.09 -10.70 -7.24
C THR A 126 0.16 -9.54 -7.61
N TYR A 127 -0.08 -9.29 -8.90
CA TYR A 127 -0.99 -8.21 -9.29
C TYR A 127 -2.40 -8.43 -8.72
N THR A 128 -2.90 -9.66 -8.82
CA THR A 128 -4.25 -10.02 -8.38
C THR A 128 -4.42 -9.94 -6.86
N ASN A 129 -3.38 -10.26 -6.08
CA ASN A 129 -3.44 -10.20 -4.62
C ASN A 129 -3.23 -8.80 -4.03
N TYR A 130 -2.58 -7.90 -4.77
CA TYR A 130 -2.09 -6.62 -4.23
C TYR A 130 -2.64 -5.43 -5.03
N ILE A 131 -2.15 -5.20 -6.24
CA ILE A 131 -2.50 -4.00 -7.02
C ILE A 131 -3.97 -3.99 -7.42
N PHE A 132 -4.53 -5.15 -7.77
CA PHE A 132 -5.93 -5.25 -8.17
C PHE A 132 -6.89 -4.86 -7.03
N PRO A 133 -6.83 -5.48 -5.83
CA PRO A 133 -7.68 -5.07 -4.72
C PRO A 133 -7.36 -3.67 -4.21
N ALA A 134 -6.11 -3.18 -4.28
CA ALA A 134 -5.79 -1.79 -3.95
C ALA A 134 -6.44 -0.78 -4.91
N SER A 135 -6.43 -1.08 -6.21
CA SER A 135 -7.08 -0.26 -7.23
C SER A 135 -8.58 -0.13 -6.97
N PHE A 136 -9.22 -1.25 -6.65
CA PHE A 136 -10.63 -1.29 -6.29
C PHE A 136 -10.92 -0.57 -4.97
N LEU A 137 -10.02 -0.65 -4.01
CA LEU A 137 -10.18 0.04 -2.73
C LEU A 137 -10.17 1.54 -2.96
N PHE A 138 -9.16 2.00 -3.70
CA PHE A 138 -8.95 3.41 -3.98
C PHE A 138 -10.13 4.01 -4.75
N PHE A 139 -10.60 3.32 -5.79
CA PHE A 139 -11.83 3.71 -6.48
C PHE A 139 -13.01 3.80 -5.51
N SER A 140 -13.21 2.79 -4.67
CA SER A 140 -14.35 2.73 -3.77
C SER A 140 -14.35 3.84 -2.72
N LEU A 141 -13.19 4.12 -2.12
CA LEU A 141 -13.04 5.18 -1.12
C LEU A 141 -13.44 6.54 -1.72
N TYR A 142 -13.01 6.85 -2.94
CA TYR A 142 -13.31 8.14 -3.57
C TYR A 142 -14.68 8.22 -4.26
N TYR A 143 -15.28 7.11 -4.69
CA TYR A 143 -16.49 7.12 -5.52
C TYR A 143 -17.75 6.56 -4.85
N ARG A 144 -17.68 6.03 -3.61
CA ARG A 144 -18.87 5.61 -2.83
C ARG A 144 -19.90 6.72 -2.59
N TYR A 145 -19.47 7.98 -2.66
CA TYR A 145 -20.34 9.14 -2.51
C TYR A 145 -20.98 9.64 -3.80
N SER A 146 -20.68 9.02 -4.95
CA SER A 146 -21.22 9.45 -6.25
C SER A 146 -22.75 9.52 -6.27
N ASP A 147 -23.31 10.48 -7.00
CA ASP A 147 -24.75 10.56 -7.25
C ASP A 147 -25.23 9.50 -8.25
N ASN A 148 -24.32 9.03 -9.11
CA ASN A 148 -24.62 7.99 -10.10
C ASN A 148 -24.78 6.62 -9.41
N LEU A 149 -25.95 6.00 -9.57
CA LEU A 149 -26.27 4.71 -8.97
C LEU A 149 -25.34 3.57 -9.44
N ALA A 150 -25.00 3.52 -10.73
CA ALA A 150 -24.11 2.49 -11.28
C ALA A 150 -22.69 2.62 -10.70
N VAL A 151 -22.18 3.84 -10.58
CA VAL A 151 -20.87 4.11 -9.95
C VAL A 151 -20.87 3.70 -8.47
N ARG A 152 -21.97 3.94 -7.76
CA ARG A 152 -22.12 3.49 -6.36
C ARG A 152 -22.14 1.96 -6.25
N PHE A 153 -22.88 1.26 -7.10
CA PHE A 153 -22.89 -0.20 -7.10
C PHE A 153 -21.51 -0.77 -7.40
N LEU A 154 -20.83 -0.22 -8.40
CA LEU A 154 -19.47 -0.61 -8.75
C LEU A 154 -18.52 -0.38 -7.57
N SER A 155 -18.58 0.78 -6.92
CA SER A 155 -17.83 1.10 -5.71
C SER A 155 -18.14 0.15 -4.54
N PHE A 156 -19.37 -0.33 -4.42
CA PHE A 156 -19.73 -1.27 -3.35
C PHE A 156 -19.09 -2.65 -3.58
N PHE A 157 -19.21 -3.21 -4.78
CA PHE A 157 -18.62 -4.51 -5.09
C PHE A 157 -17.09 -4.47 -5.17
N SER A 158 -16.51 -3.38 -5.69
CA SER A 158 -15.07 -3.15 -5.65
C SER A 158 -14.57 -3.16 -4.21
N PHE A 159 -15.28 -2.50 -3.28
CA PHE A 159 -14.91 -2.50 -1.87
C PHE A 159 -14.92 -3.89 -1.24
N ILE A 160 -15.98 -4.68 -1.47
CA ILE A 160 -16.10 -6.06 -0.97
C ILE A 160 -14.91 -6.90 -1.43
N PHE A 161 -14.53 -6.80 -2.71
CA PHE A 161 -13.37 -7.52 -3.24
C PHE A 161 -12.06 -7.08 -2.55
N SER A 162 -11.88 -5.77 -2.36
CA SER A 162 -10.68 -5.20 -1.77
C SER A 162 -10.43 -5.63 -0.32
N ILE A 163 -11.47 -5.64 0.51
CA ILE A 163 -11.37 -5.98 1.93
C ILE A 163 -11.18 -7.48 2.19
N MET A 164 -11.16 -8.32 1.15
CA MET A 164 -10.69 -9.69 1.28
C MET A 164 -9.18 -9.75 1.51
N ASN A 165 -8.42 -8.71 1.12
CA ASN A 165 -7.03 -8.57 1.52
C ASN A 165 -6.96 -7.96 2.94
N GLU A 166 -6.33 -8.69 3.85
CA GLU A 166 -6.28 -8.41 5.30
C GLU A 166 -5.67 -7.04 5.64
N GLN A 167 -4.57 -6.67 4.96
CA GLN A 167 -3.91 -5.37 5.16
C GLN A 167 -4.80 -4.23 4.65
N LEU A 168 -5.45 -4.43 3.49
CA LEU A 168 -6.35 -3.45 2.90
C LEU A 168 -7.66 -3.31 3.69
N ALA A 169 -8.16 -4.39 4.28
CA ALA A 169 -9.34 -4.38 5.14
C ALA A 169 -9.12 -3.49 6.38
N ALA A 170 -7.99 -3.68 7.05
CA ALA A 170 -7.63 -2.86 8.21
C ALA A 170 -7.30 -1.41 7.84
N TYR A 171 -6.60 -1.20 6.71
CA TYR A 171 -6.35 0.13 6.18
C TYR A 171 -7.66 0.88 5.88
N ALA A 172 -8.60 0.22 5.21
CA ALA A 172 -9.92 0.77 4.92
C ALA A 172 -10.71 1.08 6.19
N PHE A 173 -10.69 0.17 7.18
CA PHE A 173 -11.35 0.37 8.46
C PHE A 173 -10.87 1.64 9.16
N LEU A 174 -9.55 1.84 9.25
CA LEU A 174 -8.97 3.05 9.86
C LEU A 174 -9.27 4.32 9.03
N TRP A 175 -9.14 4.24 7.69
CA TRP A 175 -9.50 5.35 6.80
C TRP A 175 -10.95 5.82 7.02
N ILE A 176 -11.89 4.88 7.03
CA ILE A 176 -13.32 5.17 7.14
C ILE A 176 -13.69 5.68 8.54
N ILE A 177 -13.00 5.24 9.60
CA ILE A 177 -13.17 5.80 10.94
C ILE A 177 -12.93 7.31 10.93
N PHE A 178 -11.83 7.75 10.32
CA PHE A 178 -11.54 9.17 10.22
C PHE A 178 -12.63 9.92 9.45
N GLU A 179 -13.02 9.42 8.28
CA GLU A 179 -14.06 10.04 7.46
C GLU A 179 -15.43 10.04 8.14
N LEU A 180 -15.75 9.02 8.95
CA LEU A 180 -16.99 8.99 9.75
C LEU A 180 -17.05 10.14 10.75
N PHE A 181 -15.95 10.43 11.44
CA PHE A 181 -15.87 11.57 12.37
C PHE A 181 -15.84 12.91 11.62
N HIS A 182 -15.09 13.00 10.52
CA HIS A 182 -15.00 14.20 9.70
C HIS A 182 -16.37 14.58 9.09
N ASP A 183 -17.05 13.62 8.48
CA ASP A 183 -18.32 13.81 7.78
C ASP A 183 -19.54 13.69 8.71
N TRP A 184 -19.35 13.72 10.04
CA TRP A 184 -20.41 13.39 10.99
C TRP A 184 -21.69 14.19 10.72
N LYS A 185 -21.59 15.48 10.37
CA LYS A 185 -22.77 16.34 10.11
C LYS A 185 -23.55 15.96 8.84
N ASN A 186 -22.93 15.32 7.84
CA ASN A 186 -23.60 14.92 6.61
C ASN A 186 -24.27 13.55 6.78
N LYS A 187 -25.61 13.54 6.93
CA LYS A 187 -26.38 12.30 7.18
C LYS A 187 -26.12 11.22 6.12
N VAL A 188 -26.14 11.58 4.83
CA VAL A 188 -25.95 10.60 3.73
C VAL A 188 -24.56 10.00 3.78
N PHE A 189 -23.54 10.81 4.03
CA PHE A 189 -22.16 10.32 4.10
C PHE A 189 -21.96 9.44 5.34
N ARG A 190 -22.54 9.84 6.47
CA ARG A 190 -22.51 9.08 7.72
C ARG A 190 -23.06 7.65 7.56
N TYR A 191 -24.25 7.48 6.98
CA TYR A 191 -24.83 6.14 6.78
C TYR A 191 -23.99 5.27 5.85
N ARG A 192 -23.45 5.86 4.78
CA ARG A 192 -22.54 5.14 3.87
C ARG A 192 -21.25 4.74 4.59
N ASN A 193 -20.69 5.62 5.42
CA ASN A 193 -19.49 5.30 6.20
C ASN A 193 -19.75 4.18 7.21
N PHE A 194 -20.89 4.16 7.88
CA PHE A 194 -21.25 3.03 8.75
C PHE A 194 -21.32 1.70 7.98
N LEU A 195 -21.93 1.69 6.80
CA LEU A 195 -22.00 0.49 5.96
C LEU A 195 -20.59 0.00 5.56
N TYR A 196 -19.75 0.89 5.03
CA TYR A 196 -18.40 0.55 4.61
C TYR A 196 -17.49 0.17 5.80
N LEU A 197 -17.67 0.83 6.95
CA LEU A 197 -16.98 0.48 8.19
C LEU A 197 -17.35 -0.93 8.65
N PHE A 198 -18.65 -1.25 8.68
CA PHE A 198 -19.15 -2.59 9.00
C PHE A 198 -18.57 -3.64 8.05
N LEU A 199 -18.56 -3.38 6.74
CA LEU A 199 -17.98 -4.29 5.77
C LEU A 199 -16.47 -4.50 6.00
N SER A 200 -15.69 -3.43 6.19
CA SER A 200 -14.25 -3.57 6.47
C SER A 200 -13.98 -4.35 7.76
N PHE A 201 -14.82 -4.18 8.78
CA PHE A 201 -14.77 -4.99 10.01
C PHE A 201 -15.07 -6.46 9.74
N MET A 202 -16.07 -6.78 8.91
CA MET A 202 -16.33 -8.16 8.45
C MET A 202 -15.16 -8.74 7.66
N GLY A 203 -14.45 -7.93 6.87
CA GLY A 203 -13.21 -8.34 6.17
C GLY A 203 -12.10 -8.75 7.14
N ILE A 204 -11.86 -7.94 8.18
CA ILE A 204 -10.91 -8.25 9.26
C ILE A 204 -11.33 -9.52 10.01
N LEU A 205 -12.63 -9.65 10.31
CA LEU A 205 -13.16 -10.81 11.01
C LEU A 205 -13.00 -12.10 10.18
N SER A 206 -13.29 -12.04 8.88
CA SER A 206 -13.08 -13.15 7.94
C SER A 206 -11.62 -13.60 7.91
N ALA A 207 -10.67 -12.65 7.87
CA ALA A 207 -9.25 -12.95 7.94
C ALA A 207 -8.86 -13.68 9.24
N LYS A 208 -9.45 -13.26 10.37
CA LYS A 208 -9.16 -13.87 11.68
C LYS A 208 -9.77 -15.26 11.84
N ILE A 209 -10.98 -15.48 11.32
CA ILE A 209 -11.74 -16.73 11.51
C ILE A 209 -11.43 -17.77 10.43
N SER A 210 -10.89 -17.38 9.27
CA SER A 210 -10.61 -18.28 8.17
C SER A 210 -9.76 -19.50 8.62
N PRO A 211 -10.28 -20.74 8.48
CA PRO A 211 -9.52 -21.94 8.80
C PRO A 211 -8.25 -22.07 7.97
N GLY A 212 -8.32 -21.64 6.70
CA GLY A 212 -7.19 -21.67 5.79
C GLY A 212 -6.01 -20.84 6.28
N ASN A 213 -6.28 -19.66 6.85
CA ASN A 213 -5.23 -18.83 7.44
C ASN A 213 -4.53 -19.51 8.63
N ALA A 214 -5.27 -20.24 9.46
CA ALA A 214 -4.69 -21.00 10.57
C ALA A 214 -3.81 -22.15 10.09
N VAL A 215 -4.24 -22.88 9.05
CA VAL A 215 -3.44 -23.94 8.41
C VAL A 215 -2.20 -23.36 7.74
N ARG A 216 -2.32 -22.21 7.07
CA ARG A 216 -1.17 -21.51 6.46
C ARG A 216 -0.18 -21.03 7.53
N PHE A 217 -0.67 -20.48 8.64
CA PHE A 217 0.17 -20.02 9.74
C PHE A 217 1.11 -21.11 10.26
N THR A 218 0.61 -22.33 10.51
CA THR A 218 1.44 -23.43 11.01
C THR A 218 2.53 -23.85 10.01
N LYS A 219 2.17 -23.91 8.72
CA LYS A 219 3.12 -24.19 7.63
C LYS A 219 4.18 -23.09 7.50
N GLU A 220 3.76 -21.84 7.59
CA GLU A 220 4.65 -20.68 7.46
C GLU A 220 5.60 -20.53 8.65
N VAL A 221 5.17 -20.84 9.88
CA VAL A 221 6.07 -20.90 11.04
C VAL A 221 7.18 -21.92 10.80
N ALA A 222 6.83 -23.14 10.34
CA ALA A 222 7.81 -24.19 10.08
C ALA A 222 8.76 -23.84 8.93
N THR A 223 8.28 -23.14 7.91
CA THR A 223 9.04 -22.86 6.68
C THR A 223 9.90 -21.60 6.80
N TRP A 224 9.35 -20.52 7.36
CA TRP A 224 9.94 -19.18 7.22
C TRP A 224 10.48 -18.61 8.53
N PHE A 225 9.86 -18.92 9.67
CA PHE A 225 10.22 -18.27 10.93
C PHE A 225 10.03 -19.21 12.14
N PRO A 226 10.90 -20.22 12.33
CA PRO A 226 10.68 -21.28 13.32
C PRO A 226 10.58 -20.80 14.78
N ASN A 227 11.26 -19.69 15.15
CA ASN A 227 11.18 -19.16 16.51
C ASN A 227 10.03 -18.15 16.71
N TYR A 228 9.19 -17.90 15.71
CA TYR A 228 8.13 -16.88 15.73
C TYR A 228 7.11 -17.08 16.85
N THR A 229 6.75 -18.33 17.15
CA THR A 229 5.80 -18.69 18.22
C THR A 229 6.35 -18.42 19.61
N ARG A 230 7.68 -18.33 19.77
CA ARG A 230 8.35 -18.02 21.04
C ARG A 230 8.41 -16.52 21.31
N LEU A 231 8.10 -15.69 20.31
CA LEU A 231 8.12 -14.24 20.46
C LEU A 231 6.85 -13.73 21.13
N ASN A 232 7.02 -12.86 22.12
CA ASN A 232 5.90 -12.14 22.72
C ASN A 232 5.37 -11.02 21.80
N ILE A 233 4.24 -10.42 22.19
CA ILE A 233 3.57 -9.39 21.39
C ILE A 233 4.47 -8.17 21.12
N PHE A 234 5.26 -7.74 22.10
CA PHE A 234 6.15 -6.59 21.98
C PHE A 234 7.33 -6.88 21.06
N GLN A 235 7.89 -8.10 21.12
CA GLN A 235 8.97 -8.53 20.23
C GLN A 235 8.48 -8.60 18.78
N LYS A 236 7.27 -9.10 18.54
CA LYS A 236 6.63 -9.10 17.21
C LYS A 236 6.42 -7.69 16.70
N LEU A 237 5.90 -6.79 17.53
CA LEU A 237 5.72 -5.38 17.16
C LEU A 237 7.05 -4.70 16.83
N SER A 238 8.08 -4.89 17.67
CA SER A 238 9.43 -4.36 17.45
C SER A 238 10.02 -4.84 16.13
N LEU A 239 9.88 -6.15 15.83
CA LEU A 239 10.26 -6.71 14.53
C LEU A 239 9.52 -6.06 13.37
N GLY A 240 8.21 -5.87 13.52
CA GLY A 240 7.39 -5.17 12.54
C GLY A 240 7.90 -3.76 12.25
N ILE A 241 8.23 -3.00 13.31
CA ILE A 241 8.74 -1.63 13.18
C ILE A 241 10.11 -1.63 12.51
N LEU A 242 11.03 -2.51 12.94
CA LEU A 242 12.36 -2.63 12.35
C LEU A 242 12.27 -2.97 10.86
N GLU A 243 11.52 -4.00 10.48
CA GLU A 243 11.41 -4.38 9.07
C GLU A 243 10.70 -3.30 8.25
N THR A 244 9.64 -2.69 8.79
CA THR A 244 8.97 -1.56 8.12
C THR A 244 9.92 -0.39 7.88
N ALA A 245 10.76 -0.08 8.86
CA ALA A 245 11.79 0.95 8.71
C ALA A 245 12.91 0.53 7.75
N ASP A 246 13.31 -0.75 7.70
CA ASP A 246 14.33 -1.24 6.77
C ASP A 246 13.89 -0.98 5.32
N GLY A 247 12.68 -1.40 4.98
CA GLY A 247 12.13 -1.19 3.63
C GLY A 247 11.89 0.27 3.26
N LEU A 248 11.36 1.09 4.19
CA LEU A 248 11.02 2.49 3.90
C LEU A 248 12.23 3.43 3.98
N LEU A 249 13.10 3.26 4.97
CA LEU A 249 14.14 4.22 5.35
C LEU A 249 15.56 3.72 5.08
N SER A 250 15.81 2.40 5.04
CA SER A 250 17.17 1.90 4.79
C SER A 250 17.40 1.53 3.31
N VAL A 251 16.70 0.51 2.82
CA VAL A 251 16.69 0.15 1.39
C VAL A 251 16.12 1.31 0.57
N SER A 252 15.06 1.91 1.12
CA SER A 252 14.35 3.10 0.62
C SER A 252 13.97 3.06 -0.84
N PHE A 253 12.68 2.82 -1.05
CA PHE A 253 12.02 2.95 -2.33
C PHE A 253 12.11 4.37 -2.89
N SER A 254 12.13 4.48 -4.21
CA SER A 254 12.24 5.77 -4.94
C SER A 254 11.16 6.78 -4.55
N PHE A 255 9.96 6.34 -4.16
CA PHE A 255 8.89 7.23 -3.74
C PHE A 255 9.13 7.92 -2.40
N VAL A 256 9.94 7.34 -1.52
CA VAL A 256 10.30 7.97 -0.24
C VAL A 256 11.18 9.18 -0.50
N PHE A 257 12.11 9.08 -1.45
CA PHE A 257 12.93 10.22 -1.88
C PHE A 257 12.09 11.33 -2.50
N LEU A 258 11.12 10.97 -3.36
CA LEU A 258 10.20 11.95 -3.95
C LEU A 258 9.44 12.72 -2.86
N LEU A 259 8.88 12.00 -1.88
CA LEU A 259 8.22 12.62 -0.72
C LEU A 259 9.17 13.57 0.03
N LEU A 260 10.38 13.12 0.38
CA LEU A 260 11.35 13.92 1.13
C LEU A 260 11.75 15.19 0.39
N ILE A 261 11.97 15.13 -0.93
CA ILE A 261 12.28 16.31 -1.74
C ILE A 261 11.15 17.33 -1.66
N ILE A 262 9.90 16.89 -1.79
CA ILE A 262 8.72 17.78 -1.68
C ILE A 262 8.62 18.39 -0.29
N LEU A 263 8.85 17.60 0.77
CA LEU A 263 8.83 18.08 2.16
C LEU A 263 9.93 19.11 2.42
N ILE A 264 11.13 18.93 1.84
CA ILE A 264 12.22 19.92 1.91
C ILE A 264 11.79 21.22 1.22
N VAL A 265 11.29 21.16 -0.02
CA VAL A 265 10.83 22.33 -0.78
C VAL A 265 9.75 23.09 -0.01
N LEU A 266 8.76 22.39 0.52
CA LEU A 266 7.70 23.00 1.33
C LEU A 266 8.21 23.57 2.64
N SER A 267 9.16 22.91 3.31
CA SER A 267 9.75 23.41 4.55
C SER A 267 10.52 24.72 4.35
N VAL A 268 11.31 24.82 3.26
CA VAL A 268 12.00 26.06 2.87
C VAL A 268 10.98 27.15 2.59
N TYR A 269 9.97 26.84 1.78
CA TYR A 269 8.95 27.81 1.37
C TYR A 269 8.16 28.36 2.56
N LYS A 270 7.71 27.49 3.46
CA LYS A 270 6.96 27.85 4.68
C LYS A 270 7.86 28.46 5.77
N LYS A 271 9.17 28.59 5.53
CA LYS A 271 10.17 29.07 6.49
C LYS A 271 10.14 28.28 7.81
N ASN A 272 9.83 26.98 7.75
CA ASN A 272 9.74 26.12 8.93
C ASN A 272 11.07 25.41 9.15
N PHE A 273 11.95 26.04 9.93
CA PHE A 273 13.32 25.56 10.15
C PHE A 273 13.40 24.16 10.77
N LEU A 274 12.52 23.85 11.72
CA LEU A 274 12.52 22.55 12.37
C LEU A 274 12.15 21.43 11.38
N SER A 275 11.15 21.69 10.53
CA SER A 275 10.70 20.74 9.50
C SER A 275 11.74 20.56 8.40
N LEU A 276 12.42 21.65 8.03
CA LEU A 276 13.56 21.61 7.12
C LEU A 276 14.69 20.76 7.68
N SER A 277 15.06 21.01 8.94
CA SER A 277 16.13 20.28 9.64
C SER A 277 15.83 18.79 9.73
N PHE A 278 14.61 18.41 10.12
CA PHE A 278 14.21 17.00 10.16
C PHE A 278 14.16 16.36 8.77
N SER A 279 13.63 17.06 7.76
CA SER A 279 13.56 16.52 6.40
C SER A 279 14.95 16.27 5.82
N VAL A 280 15.87 17.23 5.99
CA VAL A 280 17.27 17.12 5.56
C VAL A 280 18.00 16.03 6.35
N PHE A 281 17.79 15.97 7.67
CA PHE A 281 18.40 14.93 8.52
C PHE A 281 17.98 13.52 8.07
N ILE A 282 16.69 13.30 7.83
CA ILE A 282 16.19 12.02 7.33
C ILE A 282 16.77 11.73 5.95
N PHE A 283 16.70 12.69 5.02
CA PHE A 283 17.25 12.52 3.67
C PHE A 283 18.72 12.12 3.68
N LEU A 284 19.55 12.80 4.48
CA LEU A 284 20.98 12.48 4.62
C LEU A 284 21.22 11.16 5.34
N SER A 285 20.37 10.77 6.30
CA SER A 285 20.46 9.47 6.96
C SER A 285 20.23 8.32 5.96
N ILE A 286 19.23 8.45 5.09
CA ILE A 286 18.97 7.48 4.02
C ILE A 286 20.10 7.51 2.99
N LEU A 287 20.56 8.69 2.58
CA LEU A 287 21.61 8.82 1.56
C LEU A 287 22.93 8.23 2.04
N SER A 288 23.34 8.53 3.28
CA SER A 288 24.56 7.97 3.87
C SER A 288 24.49 6.45 3.97
N GLN A 289 23.30 5.89 4.25
CA GLN A 289 23.09 4.45 4.22
C GLN A 289 23.28 3.86 2.81
N LYS A 290 22.77 4.51 1.76
CA LYS A 290 22.97 4.09 0.36
C LYS A 290 24.43 4.21 -0.10
N LEU A 291 25.22 5.07 0.53
CA LEU A 291 26.67 5.18 0.35
C LEU A 291 27.45 4.20 1.25
N GLU A 292 26.77 3.27 1.92
CA GLU A 292 27.34 2.27 2.83
C GLU A 292 28.08 2.86 4.05
N TRP A 293 27.74 4.10 4.43
CA TRP A 293 28.31 4.72 5.62
C TRP A 293 27.66 4.16 6.88
N ARG A 294 28.48 3.95 7.92
CA ARG A 294 28.02 3.39 9.19
C ARG A 294 27.12 4.39 9.92
N ASN A 295 25.83 4.11 9.95
CA ASN A 295 24.82 4.82 10.72
C ASN A 295 23.80 3.81 11.30
N PRO A 296 22.81 4.22 12.12
CA PRO A 296 21.82 3.30 12.67
C PRO A 296 20.96 2.55 11.62
N LEU A 297 20.73 3.13 10.43
CA LEU A 297 20.04 2.47 9.31
C LEU A 297 20.92 1.38 8.66
N PHE A 298 22.23 1.54 8.70
CA PHE A 298 23.20 0.50 8.32
C PHE A 298 23.06 -0.70 9.22
N THR A 299 23.08 -0.47 10.54
CA THR A 299 22.85 -1.53 11.52
C THR A 299 21.49 -2.18 11.32
N LEU A 300 20.44 -1.40 11.04
CA LEU A 300 19.11 -1.92 10.74
C LEU A 300 19.10 -2.88 9.55
N SER A 301 19.74 -2.52 8.44
CA SER A 301 19.80 -3.36 7.24
C SER A 301 20.54 -4.68 7.48
N GLY A 302 21.66 -4.61 8.22
CA GLY A 302 22.43 -5.79 8.61
C GLY A 302 21.62 -6.72 9.52
N LEU A 303 20.92 -6.15 10.51
CA LEU A 303 20.03 -6.92 11.39
C LEU A 303 18.90 -7.60 10.60
N SER A 304 18.23 -6.85 9.72
CA SER A 304 17.13 -7.38 8.92
C SER A 304 17.60 -8.47 7.98
N LYS A 305 18.80 -8.35 7.40
CA LYS A 305 19.44 -9.41 6.60
C LYS A 305 19.68 -10.68 7.44
N ILE A 306 20.26 -10.55 8.62
CA ILE A 306 20.52 -11.71 9.50
C ILE A 306 19.21 -12.42 9.88
N VAL A 307 18.14 -11.67 10.19
CA VAL A 307 16.85 -12.27 10.53
C VAL A 307 16.22 -12.96 9.32
N ARG A 308 16.30 -12.35 8.13
CA ARG A 308 15.84 -12.94 6.86
C ARG A 308 16.52 -14.27 6.55
N GLU A 309 17.84 -14.34 6.75
CA GLU A 309 18.65 -15.53 6.43
C GLU A 309 18.55 -16.61 7.50
N SER A 310 18.57 -16.23 8.79
CA SER A 310 18.56 -17.19 9.89
C SER A 310 17.16 -17.69 10.26
N GLY A 311 16.10 -16.96 9.89
CA GLY A 311 14.74 -17.23 10.35
C GLY A 311 14.60 -17.14 11.86
N THR A 312 15.48 -16.37 12.53
CA THR A 312 15.44 -16.20 13.98
C THR A 312 15.69 -14.75 14.39
N PHE A 313 14.96 -14.31 15.41
CA PHE A 313 15.18 -13.02 16.07
C PHE A 313 15.53 -13.19 17.54
N LYS A 314 16.58 -12.50 17.98
CA LYS A 314 16.97 -12.37 19.39
C LYS A 314 17.06 -10.89 19.73
N VAL A 315 16.46 -10.49 20.84
CA VAL A 315 16.55 -9.11 21.33
C VAL A 315 17.93 -8.90 21.95
N ASN A 316 18.65 -7.88 21.48
CA ASN A 316 19.86 -7.37 22.12
C ASN A 316 19.75 -5.84 22.28
N ILE A 317 20.71 -5.24 22.98
CA ILE A 317 20.67 -3.80 23.28
C ILE A 317 20.81 -2.93 22.02
N ALA A 318 21.57 -3.39 21.02
CA ALA A 318 21.73 -2.72 19.75
C ALA A 318 20.40 -2.64 18.98
N ASN A 319 19.61 -3.72 18.97
CA ASN A 319 18.29 -3.77 18.35
C ASN A 319 17.34 -2.77 19.01
N PHE A 320 17.47 -2.56 20.32
CA PHE A 320 16.65 -1.58 21.05
C PHE A 320 17.01 -0.14 20.68
N GLY A 321 18.30 0.20 20.57
CA GLY A 321 18.75 1.52 20.11
C GLY A 321 18.28 1.82 18.68
N VAL A 322 18.42 0.85 17.77
CA VAL A 322 17.93 0.97 16.40
C VAL A 322 16.40 1.10 16.35
N LEU A 323 15.67 0.37 17.19
CA LEU A 323 14.21 0.48 17.30
C LEU A 323 13.78 1.90 17.70
N ILE A 324 14.36 2.45 18.77
CA ILE A 324 14.05 3.82 19.22
C ILE A 324 14.38 4.83 18.13
N TYR A 325 15.53 4.71 17.49
CA TYR A 325 15.94 5.58 16.40
C TYR A 325 14.89 5.60 15.27
N ASN A 326 14.40 4.43 14.83
CA ASN A 326 13.38 4.36 13.78
C ASN A 326 12.02 4.92 14.21
N ILE A 327 11.62 4.69 15.47
CA ILE A 327 10.41 5.30 16.03
C ILE A 327 10.51 6.84 15.98
N LEU A 328 11.66 7.40 16.35
CA LEU A 328 11.90 8.84 16.26
C LEU A 328 11.83 9.35 14.82
N LEU A 329 12.39 8.61 13.84
CA LEU A 329 12.26 8.99 12.42
C LEU A 329 10.81 9.00 11.94
N PHE A 330 9.98 8.04 12.35
CA PHE A 330 8.55 8.05 12.01
C PHE A 330 7.81 9.22 12.66
N PHE A 331 8.13 9.57 13.91
CA PHE A 331 7.59 10.77 14.56
C PHE A 331 8.02 12.05 13.85
N MET A 332 9.29 12.16 13.47
CA MET A 332 9.81 13.29 12.68
C MET A 332 9.07 13.41 11.35
N LEU A 333 8.90 12.33 10.59
CA LEU A 333 8.13 12.34 9.33
C LEU A 333 6.69 12.78 9.54
N THR A 334 6.02 12.25 10.56
CA THR A 334 4.64 12.61 10.88
C THR A 334 4.52 14.09 11.24
N TYR A 335 5.47 14.60 12.03
CA TYR A 335 5.55 16.01 12.39
C TYR A 335 5.80 16.91 11.18
N ILE A 336 6.75 16.55 10.30
CA ILE A 336 7.03 17.32 9.08
C ILE A 336 5.77 17.40 8.21
N ILE A 337 5.10 16.26 7.97
CA ILE A 337 3.85 16.23 7.19
C ILE A 337 2.82 17.17 7.84
N TRP A 338 2.64 17.10 9.15
CA TRP A 338 1.69 17.95 9.87
C TRP A 338 2.01 19.44 9.76
N SER A 339 3.29 19.79 9.87
CA SER A 339 3.75 21.17 10.00
C SER A 339 3.80 21.93 8.68
N VAL A 340 4.05 21.23 7.56
CA VAL A 340 4.16 21.86 6.22
C VAL A 340 2.84 21.87 5.46
N THR A 341 1.92 20.96 5.79
CA THR A 341 0.60 20.86 5.16
C THR A 341 -0.30 22.02 5.60
N ASN A 342 -1.19 22.46 4.71
CA ASN A 342 -2.20 23.46 5.05
C ASN A 342 -3.14 23.01 6.18
N SER A 343 -3.71 23.98 6.90
CA SER A 343 -4.52 23.76 8.10
C SER A 343 -5.73 22.84 7.88
N THR A 344 -6.29 22.83 6.68
CA THR A 344 -7.45 21.99 6.32
C THR A 344 -7.09 20.51 6.23
N ASN A 345 -5.91 20.19 5.71
CA ASN A 345 -5.52 18.82 5.37
C ASN A 345 -4.47 18.23 6.31
N LYS A 346 -3.82 19.04 7.17
CA LYS A 346 -2.71 18.59 8.02
C LYS A 346 -3.04 17.39 8.90
N LEU A 347 -4.23 17.37 9.51
CA LEU A 347 -4.64 16.24 10.35
C LEU A 347 -4.83 14.98 9.51
N TRP A 348 -5.48 15.13 8.35
CA TRP A 348 -5.77 14.03 7.45
C TRP A 348 -4.49 13.40 6.88
N LEU A 349 -3.56 14.20 6.34
CA LEU A 349 -2.33 13.67 5.72
C LEU A 349 -1.40 13.02 6.75
N SER A 350 -1.27 13.59 7.95
CA SER A 350 -0.51 12.96 9.03
C SER A 350 -1.17 11.67 9.52
N TYR A 351 -2.50 11.67 9.68
CA TYR A 351 -3.24 10.46 10.02
C TYR A 351 -3.06 9.38 8.94
N LEU A 352 -3.09 9.78 7.67
CA LEU A 352 -2.96 8.87 6.53
C LEU A 352 -1.60 8.16 6.51
N PHE A 353 -0.53 8.89 6.86
CA PHE A 353 0.81 8.30 7.01
C PHE A 353 0.84 7.26 8.12
N VAL A 354 0.28 7.60 9.30
CA VAL A 354 0.22 6.70 10.46
C VAL A 354 -0.57 5.43 10.16
N ILE A 355 -1.76 5.53 9.56
CA ILE A 355 -2.55 4.32 9.25
C ILE A 355 -1.90 3.45 8.18
N GLY A 356 -1.13 4.04 7.26
CA GLY A 356 -0.31 3.29 6.31
C GLY A 356 0.69 2.41 7.04
N ILE A 357 1.45 2.99 7.99
CA ILE A 357 2.41 2.25 8.82
C ILE A 357 1.69 1.18 9.64
N LEU A 358 0.59 1.51 10.32
CA LEU A 358 -0.17 0.56 11.13
C LEU A 358 -0.69 -0.63 10.29
N ALA A 359 -1.21 -0.38 9.08
CA ALA A 359 -1.68 -1.43 8.19
C ALA A 359 -0.53 -2.35 7.70
N ARG A 360 0.66 -1.80 7.47
CA ARG A 360 1.88 -2.58 7.19
C ARG A 360 2.26 -3.47 8.39
N LEU A 361 2.22 -2.90 9.60
CA LEU A 361 2.57 -3.57 10.85
C LEU A 361 1.67 -4.78 11.17
N ILE A 362 0.50 -4.91 10.55
CA ILE A 362 -0.35 -6.10 10.72
C ILE A 362 0.39 -7.38 10.34
N ILE A 363 1.28 -7.36 9.33
CA ILE A 363 2.04 -8.56 8.99
C ILE A 363 3.00 -8.98 10.11
N SER A 364 3.36 -8.09 11.04
CA SER A 364 4.23 -8.45 12.17
C SER A 364 3.60 -9.53 13.05
N PHE A 365 2.28 -9.69 12.96
CA PHE A 365 1.50 -10.77 13.56
C PHE A 365 1.38 -12.01 12.66
N SER A 366 2.22 -12.11 11.61
CA SER A 366 2.37 -13.25 10.72
C SER A 366 3.83 -13.73 10.66
N PRO A 367 4.09 -15.05 10.61
CA PRO A 367 5.43 -15.61 10.39
C PRO A 367 6.04 -15.23 9.04
N THR A 368 5.25 -14.74 8.08
CA THR A 368 5.72 -14.33 6.75
C THR A 368 6.19 -12.89 6.63
N LEU A 369 6.44 -12.21 7.75
CA LEU A 369 6.98 -10.84 7.81
C LEU A 369 8.14 -10.61 6.82
N TYR A 370 9.08 -11.56 6.77
CA TYR A 370 10.28 -11.51 5.95
C TYR A 370 10.16 -12.20 4.59
N ALA A 371 9.27 -13.20 4.46
CA ALA A 371 9.09 -13.96 3.21
C ALA A 371 8.23 -13.21 2.17
N SER A 372 7.30 -12.38 2.63
CA SER A 372 6.33 -11.73 1.72
C SER A 372 6.91 -10.58 0.89
N GLY A 373 8.10 -10.10 1.28
CA GLY A 373 8.84 -9.06 0.57
C GLY A 373 8.12 -7.71 0.50
N THR A 374 8.49 -6.91 -0.50
CA THR A 374 8.13 -5.49 -0.64
C THR A 374 6.63 -5.25 -0.92
N ARG A 375 5.90 -6.27 -1.38
CA ARG A 375 4.45 -6.23 -1.64
C ARG A 375 3.61 -5.87 -0.42
N THR A 376 4.10 -6.20 0.77
CA THR A 376 3.42 -5.93 2.03
C THR A 376 3.45 -4.46 2.45
N TYR A 377 4.26 -3.63 1.78
CA TYR A 377 4.33 -2.16 1.95
C TYR A 377 3.22 -1.41 1.21
N LEU A 378 2.39 -2.12 0.46
CA LEU A 378 1.31 -1.53 -0.33
C LEU A 378 0.45 -0.50 0.42
N PRO A 379 -0.01 -0.71 1.67
CA PRO A 379 -0.77 0.32 2.39
C PRO A 379 0.02 1.63 2.60
N VAL A 380 1.30 1.53 2.97
CA VAL A 380 2.18 2.70 3.13
C VAL A 380 2.45 3.36 1.78
N MET A 381 2.69 2.57 0.72
CA MET A 381 2.89 3.08 -0.64
C MET A 381 1.68 3.90 -1.11
N ILE A 382 0.46 3.42 -0.86
CA ILE A 382 -0.78 4.16 -1.17
C ILE A 382 -0.87 5.45 -0.35
N SER A 383 -0.62 5.39 0.96
CA SER A 383 -0.61 6.60 1.80
C SER A 383 0.38 7.64 1.32
N ILE A 384 1.64 7.23 1.05
CA ILE A 384 2.66 8.15 0.56
C ILE A 384 2.29 8.69 -0.83
N PHE A 385 1.75 7.86 -1.73
CA PHE A 385 1.27 8.33 -3.03
C PHE A 385 0.22 9.44 -2.89
N VAL A 386 -0.78 9.27 -2.02
CA VAL A 386 -1.82 10.29 -1.76
C VAL A 386 -1.21 11.55 -1.15
N ILE A 387 -0.37 11.41 -0.13
CA ILE A 387 0.30 12.53 0.55
C ILE A 387 1.14 13.32 -0.44
N THR A 388 2.00 12.63 -1.22
CA THR A 388 2.82 13.22 -2.27
C THR A 388 1.97 13.99 -3.27
N CYS A 389 0.84 13.42 -3.70
CA CYS A 389 -0.07 14.10 -4.64
C CYS A 389 -0.64 15.40 -4.06
N GLU A 390 -1.23 15.33 -2.87
CA GLU A 390 -1.84 16.49 -2.20
C GLU A 390 -0.80 17.59 -1.92
N LEU A 391 0.40 17.22 -1.45
CA LEU A 391 1.49 18.17 -1.21
C LEU A 391 1.99 18.81 -2.51
N LEU A 392 2.08 18.07 -3.62
CA LEU A 392 2.40 18.65 -4.93
C LEU A 392 1.33 19.63 -5.41
N ASN A 393 0.05 19.33 -5.15
CA ASN A 393 -1.03 20.25 -5.44
C ASN A 393 -0.90 21.54 -4.64
N GLU A 394 -0.51 21.46 -3.37
CA GLU A 394 -0.19 22.63 -2.54
C GLU A 394 0.98 23.42 -3.13
N VAL A 395 2.12 22.77 -3.41
CA VAL A 395 3.29 23.39 -4.03
C VAL A 395 2.90 24.16 -5.29
N TYR A 396 2.17 23.52 -6.21
CA TYR A 396 1.75 24.15 -7.46
C TYR A 396 0.82 25.34 -7.22
N SER A 397 -0.17 25.19 -6.34
CA SER A 397 -1.11 26.27 -6.03
C SER A 397 -0.41 27.49 -5.45
N TYR A 398 0.58 27.28 -4.58
CA TYR A 398 1.40 28.35 -4.02
C TYR A 398 2.25 29.07 -5.08
N PHE A 399 2.98 28.33 -5.93
CA PHE A 399 3.81 28.95 -6.97
C PHE A 399 2.99 29.74 -7.99
N LYS A 400 1.78 29.25 -8.31
CA LYS A 400 0.86 29.96 -9.19
C LYS A 400 0.40 31.29 -8.61
N GLN A 401 0.10 31.35 -7.31
CA GLN A 401 -0.28 32.60 -6.63
C GLN A 401 0.87 33.62 -6.63
N THR A 402 2.10 33.20 -6.37
CA THR A 402 3.26 34.10 -6.42
C THR A 402 3.57 34.62 -7.81
N SER A 403 3.28 33.86 -8.87
CA SER A 403 3.51 34.28 -10.27
C SER A 403 2.48 35.28 -10.81
N ILE A 404 1.32 35.43 -10.15
CA ILE A 404 0.25 36.35 -10.55
C ILE A 404 0.33 37.66 -9.73
N GLY A 405 1.10 37.67 -8.63
CA GLY A 405 1.36 38.85 -7.81
C GLY A 405 2.62 39.65 -8.19
N VAL A 406 3.20 39.35 -9.34
CA VAL A 406 4.23 40.13 -10.06
C VAL A 406 3.60 40.57 -11.37
#